data_AF-A0A5P9PA12-F1
#
_entry.id   AF-A0A5P9PA12-F1
#
_cell.length_a   1.000
_cell.length_b   1.000
_cell.length_c   1.000
_cell.angle_alpha   90.00
_cell.angle_beta   90.00
_cell.angle_gamma   90.00
#
_symmetry.space_group_name_H-M   'P 1'
#
loop_
_entity.id
_entity.type
_entity.pdbx_description
1 polymer ?
#
loop_
_entity_poly.entity_id
_entity_poly.type
_entity_poly.pdbx_seq_one_letter_code
_entity_poly.pdbx_strand_id
1 'polypeptide(L)'
;MRADLPVDALYEGSDGRYYTDWQLTRRLRTDRWSLCIRQRDLDRHLVETSDGQLLLLTPTDDLPEWAELRIDERGARVVDTRGPLPE
;
A
#
# COMPACT_ATOMS: atom_id res chain seq x y z
N MET A 1 -1.00 7.67 -22.50
CA MET A 1 0.42 7.67 -22.09
C MET A 1 0.43 7.43 -20.58
N ARG A 2 0.71 6.21 -20.13
CA ARG A 2 1.02 5.98 -18.71
C ARG A 2 2.39 6.60 -18.51
N ALA A 3 2.50 7.59 -17.64
CA ALA A 3 3.81 8.08 -17.22
C ALA A 3 4.61 6.88 -16.67
N ASP A 4 5.91 6.82 -16.95
CA ASP A 4 6.85 5.92 -16.27
C ASP A 4 6.86 6.27 -14.78
N LEU A 5 5.83 5.84 -14.06
CA LEU A 5 5.78 5.93 -12.61
C LEU A 5 6.63 4.77 -12.08
N PRO A 6 7.57 5.01 -11.16
CA PRO A 6 8.39 3.97 -10.53
C PRO A 6 7.62 2.97 -9.64
N VAL A 7 6.31 2.87 -9.84
CA VAL A 7 5.35 2.10 -9.06
C VAL A 7 4.47 1.34 -10.04
N ASP A 8 4.46 0.02 -9.91
CA ASP A 8 3.69 -0.85 -10.80
C ASP A 8 2.21 -0.90 -10.39
N ALA A 9 1.92 -0.77 -9.09
CA ALA A 9 0.56 -0.71 -8.56
C ALA A 9 0.46 0.06 -7.24
N LEU A 10 -0.71 0.67 -7.02
CA LEU A 10 -1.12 1.27 -5.75
C LEU A 10 -2.32 0.50 -5.20
N TYR A 11 -2.37 0.40 -3.87
CA TYR A 11 -3.43 -0.28 -3.15
C TYR A 11 -3.97 0.61 -2.04
N GLU A 12 -5.29 0.73 -1.97
CA GLU A 12 -6.01 1.24 -0.81
C GLU A 12 -6.27 0.09 0.17
N GLY A 13 -5.84 0.27 1.41
CA GLY A 13 -6.13 -0.63 2.52
C GLY A 13 -7.45 -0.31 3.19
N SER A 14 -8.14 -1.35 3.69
CA SER A 14 -9.33 -1.19 4.53
C SER A 14 -9.06 -0.45 5.85
N ASP A 15 -7.79 -0.17 6.18
CA ASP A 15 -7.35 0.70 7.28
C ASP A 15 -7.28 2.20 6.90
N GLY A 16 -7.68 2.55 5.67
CA GLY A 16 -7.62 3.90 5.14
C GLY A 16 -6.21 4.37 4.78
N ARG A 17 -5.22 3.45 4.76
CA ARG A 17 -3.85 3.73 4.33
C ARG A 17 -3.63 3.24 2.92
N TYR A 18 -2.59 3.78 2.27
CA TYR A 18 -2.23 3.45 0.90
C TYR A 18 -0.85 2.83 0.85
N TYR A 19 -0.68 1.89 -0.09
CA TYR A 19 0.51 1.07 -0.21
C TYR A 19 0.90 0.92 -1.68
N THR A 20 2.19 1.06 -1.98
CA THR A 20 2.74 0.63 -3.29
C THR A 20 2.91 -0.89 -3.34
N ASP A 21 3.02 -1.45 -4.54
CA ASP A 21 3.45 -2.84 -4.77
C ASP A 21 4.80 -3.15 -4.09
N TRP A 22 5.70 -2.16 -4.07
CA TRP A 22 7.00 -2.27 -3.41
C TRP A 22 6.85 -2.38 -1.89
N GLN A 23 6.00 -1.54 -1.27
CA GLN A 23 5.68 -1.62 0.16
C GLN A 23 5.03 -2.96 0.51
N LEU A 24 4.07 -3.42 -0.30
CA LEU A 24 3.40 -4.70 -0.09
C LEU A 24 4.41 -5.87 -0.15
N THR A 25 5.23 -5.91 -1.20
CA THR A 25 6.26 -6.94 -1.38
C THR A 25 7.25 -6.95 -0.21
N ARG A 26 7.70 -5.77 0.23
CA ARG A 26 8.61 -5.67 1.37
C ARG A 26 7.97 -6.16 2.67
N ARG A 27 6.72 -5.78 2.94
CA ARG A 27 6.01 -6.18 4.16
C ARG A 27 5.81 -7.69 4.23
N LEU A 28 5.41 -8.30 3.11
CA LEU A 28 5.28 -9.76 2.99
C LEU A 28 6.62 -10.49 3.15
N ARG A 29 7.73 -9.88 2.72
CA ARG A 29 9.06 -10.49 2.84
C ARG A 29 9.71 -10.30 4.21
N THR A 30 9.50 -9.16 4.87
CA THR A 30 10.33 -8.72 6.00
C THR A 30 9.56 -8.35 7.26
N ASP A 31 8.31 -7.88 7.13
CA ASP A 31 7.55 -7.32 8.26
C ASP A 31 6.53 -8.32 8.82
N ARG A 32 6.73 -9.63 8.60
CA ARG A 32 5.86 -10.72 9.07
C ARG A 32 4.40 -10.63 8.60
N TRP A 33 4.13 -9.91 7.51
CA TRP A 33 2.82 -9.97 6.89
C TRP A 33 2.68 -11.30 6.14
N SER A 34 1.49 -11.87 6.18
CA SER A 34 1.18 -13.12 5.48
C SER A 34 0.10 -12.89 4.44
N LEU A 35 0.30 -13.36 3.22
CA LEU A 35 -0.74 -13.35 2.20
C LEU A 35 -1.75 -14.46 2.51
N CYS A 36 -2.99 -14.07 2.81
CA CYS A 36 -4.07 -15.02 3.08
C CYS A 36 -4.77 -15.43 1.79
N ILE A 37 -5.24 -14.45 1.01
CA ILE A 37 -6.02 -14.67 -0.22
C ILE A 37 -5.59 -13.66 -1.27
N ARG A 38 -5.49 -14.10 -2.53
CA ARG A 38 -5.32 -13.24 -3.70
C ARG A 38 -6.45 -13.48 -4.69
N GLN A 39 -7.24 -12.45 -4.98
CA GLN A 39 -8.27 -12.46 -6.03
C GLN A 39 -7.69 -11.84 -7.30
N ARG A 40 -7.42 -12.66 -8.32
CA ARG A 40 -6.70 -12.21 -9.53
C ARG A 40 -7.51 -11.25 -10.40
N ASP A 41 -8.82 -11.50 -10.58
CA ASP A 41 -9.64 -10.71 -11.51
C ASP A 41 -9.78 -9.23 -11.10
N LEU A 42 -9.74 -8.96 -9.79
CA LEU A 42 -9.82 -7.61 -9.22
C LEU A 42 -8.48 -7.15 -8.60
N ASP A 43 -7.42 -7.94 -8.78
CA ASP A 43 -6.11 -7.84 -8.11
C ASP A 43 -6.17 -7.44 -6.63
N ARG A 44 -7.14 -7.99 -5.88
CA ARG A 44 -7.29 -7.74 -4.44
C ARG A 44 -6.46 -8.72 -3.63
N HIS A 45 -5.89 -8.23 -2.54
CA HIS A 45 -5.08 -9.02 -1.63
C HIS A 45 -5.65 -8.92 -0.22
N LEU A 46 -5.99 -10.05 0.38
CA LEU A 46 -6.23 -10.13 1.82
C LEU A 46 -4.94 -10.58 2.49
N VAL A 47 -4.43 -9.76 3.40
CA VAL A 47 -3.21 -10.05 4.15
C VAL A 47 -3.49 -10.03 5.64
N GLU A 48 -2.77 -10.86 6.38
CA GLU A 48 -2.65 -10.76 7.83
C GLU A 48 -1.43 -9.91 8.15
N THR A 49 -1.63 -8.84 8.91
CA THR A 49 -0.58 -7.91 9.34
C THR A 49 0.21 -8.46 10.52
N SER A 50 1.32 -7.81 10.87
CA SER A 50 2.20 -8.22 11.97
C SER A 50 1.53 -8.28 13.35
N ASP A 51 0.46 -7.52 13.53
CA ASP A 51 -0.40 -7.48 14.74
C ASP A 51 -1.59 -8.43 14.66
N GLY A 52 -1.64 -9.33 13.66
CA GLY A 52 -2.68 -10.35 13.51
C GLY A 52 -4.01 -9.81 13.01
N GLN A 53 -4.03 -8.60 12.44
CA GLN A 53 -5.24 -8.02 11.84
C GLN A 53 -5.34 -8.39 10.37
N LEU A 54 -6.57 -8.55 9.88
CA LEU A 54 -6.83 -8.74 8.46
C LEU A 54 -6.96 -7.39 7.76
N LEU A 55 -6.17 -7.19 6.71
CA LEU A 55 -6.17 -6.00 5.88
C LEU A 55 -6.52 -6.39 4.44
N LEU A 56 -7.62 -5.84 3.93
CA LEU A 56 -7.96 -5.95 2.52
C LEU A 56 -7.29 -4.82 1.74
N LEU A 57 -6.51 -5.18 0.74
CA LEU A 57 -5.86 -4.27 -0.20
C LEU A 57 -6.60 -4.33 -1.52
N THR A 58 -7.13 -3.19 -1.94
CA THR A 58 -7.85 -3.01 -3.21
C THR A 58 -7.02 -2.13 -4.14
N PRO A 59 -6.77 -2.53 -5.39
CA PRO A 59 -6.00 -1.70 -6.31
C PRO A 59 -6.73 -0.37 -6.57
N THR A 60 -5.95 0.70 -6.68
CA THR A 60 -6.43 2.06 -6.96
C THR A 60 -5.44 2.77 -7.88
N ASP A 61 -5.94 3.66 -8.74
CA ASP A 61 -5.10 4.61 -9.49
C ASP A 61 -5.15 6.01 -8.85
N ASP A 62 -5.96 6.19 -7.80
CA ASP A 62 -6.18 7.47 -7.13
C ASP A 62 -5.48 7.52 -5.77
N LEU A 63 -4.70 8.58 -5.57
CA LEU A 63 -4.20 8.99 -4.26
C LEU A 63 -4.97 10.23 -3.80
N PRO A 64 -5.44 10.26 -2.55
CA PRO A 64 -6.05 11.46 -2.01
C PRO A 64 -5.01 12.59 -1.87
N GLU A 65 -5.46 13.85 -1.83
CA GLU A 65 -4.56 15.03 -1.78
C GLU A 65 -3.57 15.01 -0.61
N TRP A 66 -3.93 14.32 0.47
CA TRP A 66 -3.08 14.16 1.64
C TRP A 66 -2.06 13.03 1.54
N ALA A 67 -2.10 12.21 0.50
CA ALA A 67 -1.17 11.12 0.28
C ALA A 67 -0.17 11.49 -0.83
N GLU A 68 1.12 11.41 -0.50
CA GLU A 68 2.20 11.70 -1.45
C GLU A 68 3.00 10.43 -1.76
N LEU A 69 3.27 10.18 -3.05
CA LEU A 69 4.20 9.15 -3.46
C LEU A 69 5.64 9.67 -3.37
N ARG A 70 6.47 9.02 -2.55
CA ARG A 70 7.90 9.33 -2.43
C ARG A 70 8.75 8.16 -2.89
N ILE A 71 9.75 8.47 -3.71
CA ILE A 71 10.72 7.51 -4.23
C ILE A 71 12.11 7.94 -3.74
N ASP A 72 12.77 7.08 -2.99
CA ASP A 72 14.15 7.28 -2.54
C ASP A 72 14.94 5.98 -2.62
N GLU A 73 16.15 5.95 -2.05
CA GLU A 73 17.02 4.76 -2.02
C GLU A 73 16.37 3.54 -1.33
N ARG A 74 15.32 3.76 -0.53
CA ARG A 74 14.55 2.72 0.14
C ARG A 74 13.31 2.31 -0.68
N GLY A 75 13.20 2.70 -1.94
CA GLY A 75 12.10 2.35 -2.83
C GLY A 75 10.92 3.33 -2.77
N ALA A 76 9.86 2.97 -3.50
CA ALA A 76 8.65 3.78 -3.61
C ALA A 76 7.69 3.51 -2.44
N ARG A 77 7.22 4.58 -1.79
CA ARG A 77 6.24 4.49 -0.70
C ARG A 77 5.21 5.61 -0.76
N VAL A 78 4.01 5.33 -0.29
CA VAL A 78 3.05 6.37 0.04
C VAL A 78 3.33 6.93 1.44
N VAL A 79 3.30 8.25 1.56
CA VAL A 79 3.46 9.00 2.80
C VAL A 79 2.19 9.77 3.09
N ASP A 80 1.68 9.61 4.30
CA ASP A 80 0.60 10.46 4.83
C ASP A 80 1.18 11.83 5.19
N THR A 81 0.68 12.87 4.53
CA THR A 81 1.10 14.26 4.75
C THR A 81 0.21 15.00 5.73
N ARG A 82 -0.87 14.37 6.23
CA ARG A 82 -1.63 14.91 7.35
C ARG A 82 -0.67 14.99 8.53
N GLY A 83 -0.45 16.21 9.03
CA GLY A 83 0.21 16.39 10.31
C GLY A 83 -0.53 15.61 11.41
N PRO A 84 0.11 15.35 12.56
CA PRO A 84 -0.59 14.77 13.69
C PRO A 84 -1.86 15.60 13.96
N LEU A 85 -2.99 14.91 14.15
CA LEU A 85 -4.20 15.57 14.63
C LEU A 85 -3.85 16.35 15.90
N PRO A 86 -4.19 17.64 16.02
CA PRO A 86 -4.07 18.34 17.28
C PRO A 86 -4.89 17.61 18.35
N GLU A 87 -4.31 17.47 19.55
CA GLU A 87 -4.92 16.81 20.72
C GLU A 87 -6.20 17.50 21.21
#